data_AF-A0A4Y2F5E3-F1
#
_entry.id   AF-A0A4Y2F5E3-F1
#
_cell.length_a   1.000
_cell.length_b   1.000
_cell.length_c   1.000
_cell.angle_alpha   90.00
_cell.angle_beta   90.00
_cell.angle_gamma   90.00
#
_symmetry.space_group_name_H-M   'P 1'
#
loop_
_entity.id
_entity.type
_entity.pdbx_description
1 polymer ?
#
loop_
_entity_poly.entity_id
_entity_poly.type
_entity_poly.pdbx_seq_one_letter_code
_entity_poly.pdbx_strand_id
1 'polypeptide(L)'
;MLACIDRFQQEIDTSCEGMECITDRFAVLEPSNLIETSENAIPKFVQSLVENYYELSADGILTEIPHLRKFLKVAKVPKEESLGWTSLRFLEFVVEYEIFDSVPNFTLAFLIILCVSVTSCERSFSKLKLIKNYLKSTMNRSRLSSLAILSIENSVAENIDFDDAISKFAEQKVRKKRF
;
A
#
# COMPACT_ATOMS: atom_id res chain seq x y z
N MET A 1 -18.31 5.73 23.55
CA MET A 1 -17.82 4.44 23.02
C MET A 1 -18.22 4.26 21.56
N LEU A 2 -19.50 4.50 21.21
CA LEU A 2 -20.03 4.48 19.83
C LEU A 2 -19.23 5.33 18.83
N ALA A 3 -19.00 6.62 19.11
CA ALA A 3 -18.25 7.50 18.19
C ALA A 3 -16.80 7.05 17.87
N CYS A 4 -16.17 6.20 18.68
CA CYS A 4 -14.86 5.62 18.35
C CYS A 4 -14.98 4.40 17.43
N ILE A 5 -16.07 3.64 17.56
CA ILE A 5 -16.39 2.52 16.67
C ILE A 5 -16.82 3.07 15.31
N ASP A 6 -17.63 4.12 15.28
CA ASP A 6 -18.07 4.77 14.03
C ASP A 6 -16.89 5.34 13.25
N ARG A 7 -15.94 5.98 13.94
CA ARG A 7 -14.71 6.51 13.31
C ARG A 7 -13.78 5.40 12.81
N PHE A 8 -13.75 4.27 13.51
CA PHE A 8 -12.98 3.11 13.08
C PHE A 8 -13.59 2.47 11.84
N GLN A 9 -14.92 2.31 11.82
CA GLN A 9 -15.66 1.83 10.66
C GLN A 9 -15.43 2.75 9.46
N GLN A 10 -15.55 4.06 9.65
CA GLN A 10 -15.31 5.04 8.60
C GLN A 10 -13.88 4.98 8.04
N GLU A 11 -12.85 4.83 8.86
CA GLU A 11 -11.46 4.70 8.38
C GLU A 11 -11.22 3.38 7.63
N ILE A 12 -11.89 2.29 8.04
CA ILE A 12 -11.86 1.02 7.29
C ILE A 12 -12.55 1.23 5.93
N ASP A 13 -13.75 1.79 5.91
CA ASP A 13 -14.53 2.00 4.69
C ASP A 13 -13.77 2.91 3.71
N THR A 14 -13.22 4.04 4.18
CA THR A 14 -12.37 4.92 3.36
C THR A 14 -11.11 4.22 2.85
N SER A 15 -10.53 3.30 3.63
CA SER A 15 -9.38 2.51 3.17
C SER A 15 -9.78 1.47 2.12
N CYS A 16 -10.94 0.83 2.26
CA CYS A 16 -11.49 -0.12 1.31
C CYS A 16 -11.83 0.58 -0.02
N GLU A 17 -12.53 1.71 0.03
CA GLU A 17 -12.82 2.56 -1.14
C GLU A 17 -11.52 2.99 -1.86
N GLY A 18 -10.48 3.34 -1.08
CA GLY A 18 -9.16 3.65 -1.62
C GLY A 18 -8.51 2.46 -2.36
N MET A 19 -8.66 1.24 -1.83
CA MET A 19 -8.16 0.02 -2.48
C MET A 19 -8.98 -0.33 -3.73
N GLU A 20 -10.31 -0.23 -3.70
CA GLU A 20 -11.16 -0.45 -4.88
C GLU A 20 -10.80 0.54 -6.00
N CYS A 21 -10.60 1.82 -5.68
CA CYS A 21 -10.16 2.82 -6.64
C CYS A 21 -8.77 2.51 -7.23
N ILE A 22 -7.86 1.91 -6.46
CA ILE A 22 -6.57 1.45 -6.97
C ILE A 22 -6.78 0.27 -7.91
N THR A 23 -7.59 -0.73 -7.52
CA THR A 23 -7.90 -1.89 -8.37
C THR A 23 -8.47 -1.47 -9.73
N ASP A 24 -9.40 -0.51 -9.75
CA ASP A 24 -9.97 0.02 -10.99
C ASP A 24 -8.92 0.68 -11.90
N ARG A 25 -7.98 1.44 -11.34
CA ARG A 25 -6.90 2.09 -12.11
C ARG A 25 -5.94 1.10 -12.73
N PHE A 26 -5.70 -0.02 -12.05
CA PHE A 26 -4.81 -1.08 -12.51
C PHE A 26 -5.56 -2.22 -13.20
N ALA A 27 -6.83 -2.03 -13.58
CA ALA A 27 -7.65 -3.04 -14.23
C ALA A 27 -6.98 -3.62 -15.50
N VAL A 28 -6.17 -2.83 -16.22
CA VAL A 28 -5.41 -3.32 -17.39
C VAL A 28 -4.41 -4.44 -17.03
N LEU A 29 -3.97 -4.53 -15.78
CA LEU A 29 -3.06 -5.57 -15.28
C LEU A 29 -3.78 -6.84 -14.83
N GLU A 30 -5.12 -6.84 -14.77
CA GLU A 30 -5.86 -8.04 -14.41
C GLU A 30 -5.73 -9.09 -15.52
N PRO A 31 -5.51 -10.36 -15.17
CA PRO A 31 -5.37 -11.44 -16.15
C PRO A 31 -6.57 -11.56 -17.08
N SER A 32 -7.79 -11.43 -16.55
CA SER A 32 -9.03 -11.38 -17.32
C SER A 32 -8.97 -10.30 -18.40
N ASN A 33 -8.50 -9.11 -18.02
CA ASN A 33 -8.44 -7.97 -18.93
C ASN A 33 -7.30 -8.10 -19.96
N LEU A 34 -6.18 -8.71 -19.56
CA LEU A 34 -5.04 -8.98 -20.44
C LEU A 34 -5.35 -10.07 -21.47
N ILE A 35 -6.07 -11.12 -21.08
CA ILE A 35 -6.23 -12.34 -21.88
C ILE A 35 -7.52 -12.33 -22.70
N GLU A 36 -8.63 -11.85 -22.14
CA GLU A 36 -9.97 -12.02 -22.75
C GLU A 36 -10.56 -10.73 -23.33
N THR A 37 -10.06 -9.55 -22.94
CA THR A 37 -10.69 -8.30 -23.37
C THR A 37 -10.53 -8.06 -24.88
N SER A 38 -11.66 -7.69 -25.51
CA SER A 38 -11.72 -7.24 -26.89
C SER A 38 -10.96 -5.92 -27.06
N GLU A 39 -10.33 -5.73 -28.23
CA GLU A 39 -9.45 -4.59 -28.52
C GLU A 39 -10.09 -3.21 -28.27
N ASN A 40 -11.41 -3.13 -28.19
CA ASN A 40 -12.18 -1.90 -28.03
C ASN A 40 -12.24 -1.37 -26.58
N ALA A 41 -12.05 -2.22 -25.57
CA ALA A 41 -12.14 -1.83 -24.15
C ALA A 41 -10.76 -1.55 -23.52
N ILE A 42 -9.71 -2.14 -24.07
CA ILE A 42 -8.32 -1.98 -23.61
C ILE A 42 -7.87 -0.51 -23.53
N PRO A 43 -8.13 0.35 -24.55
CA PRO A 43 -7.66 1.74 -24.51
C PRO A 43 -8.20 2.55 -23.33
N LYS A 44 -9.40 2.23 -22.83
CA LYS A 44 -9.98 2.90 -21.66
C LYS A 44 -9.23 2.56 -20.38
N PHE A 45 -8.86 1.29 -20.20
CA PHE A 45 -8.09 0.85 -19.05
C PHE A 45 -6.66 1.41 -19.08
N VAL A 46 -6.03 1.44 -20.26
CA VAL A 46 -4.71 2.06 -20.44
C VAL A 46 -4.75 3.54 -20.08
N GLN A 47 -5.77 4.27 -20.54
CA GLN A 47 -5.92 5.69 -20.26
C GLN A 47 -6.04 5.96 -18.75
N SER A 48 -6.84 5.17 -18.04
CA SER A 48 -7.00 5.30 -16.58
C SER A 48 -5.69 5.10 -15.81
N LEU A 49 -4.82 4.20 -16.29
CA LEU A 49 -3.51 3.97 -15.69
C LEU A 49 -2.55 5.13 -15.96
N VAL A 50 -2.42 5.56 -17.21
CA VAL A 50 -1.42 6.56 -17.64
C VAL A 50 -1.72 7.96 -17.10
N GLU A 51 -2.99 8.28 -16.83
CA GLU A 51 -3.38 9.56 -16.19
C GLU A 51 -2.70 9.81 -14.84
N ASN A 52 -2.30 8.74 -14.12
CA ASN A 52 -1.71 8.84 -12.79
C ASN A 52 -0.21 8.50 -12.75
N TYR A 53 0.33 7.91 -13.83
CA TYR A 53 1.69 7.42 -13.92
C TYR A 53 2.29 7.82 -15.28
N TYR A 54 2.89 9.02 -15.32
CA TYR A 54 3.46 9.61 -16.54
C TYR A 54 4.66 8.82 -17.06
N GLU A 55 5.25 7.94 -16.24
CA GLU A 55 6.32 7.04 -16.63
C GLU A 55 5.85 5.92 -17.57
N LEU A 56 4.54 5.67 -17.66
CA LEU A 56 3.95 4.63 -18.51
C LEU A 56 3.50 5.21 -19.85
N SER A 57 3.93 4.57 -20.95
CA SER A 57 3.49 4.93 -22.30
C SER A 57 2.21 4.19 -22.66
N ALA A 58 1.13 4.92 -22.97
CA ALA A 58 -0.13 4.32 -23.42
C ALA A 58 0.06 3.47 -24.70
N ASP A 59 0.79 4.01 -25.67
CA ASP A 59 1.12 3.31 -26.93
C ASP A 59 2.05 2.11 -26.67
N GLY A 60 2.99 2.26 -25.73
CA GLY A 60 3.87 1.17 -25.28
C GLY A 60 3.07 -0.01 -24.71
N ILE A 61 2.14 0.27 -23.79
CA ILE A 61 1.27 -0.77 -23.21
C ILE A 61 0.43 -1.45 -24.30
N LEU A 62 -0.16 -0.68 -25.21
CA LEU A 62 -0.99 -1.23 -26.28
C LEU A 62 -0.21 -2.14 -27.24
N THR A 63 1.05 -1.80 -27.54
CA THR A 63 1.93 -2.61 -28.40
C THR A 63 2.50 -3.84 -27.68
N GLU A 64 2.64 -3.80 -26.35
CA GLU A 64 3.13 -4.91 -25.54
C GLU A 64 2.07 -6.01 -25.28
N ILE A 65 0.78 -5.68 -25.25
CA ILE A 65 -0.30 -6.67 -25.01
C ILE A 65 -0.25 -7.84 -26.00
N PRO A 66 -0.15 -7.63 -27.33
CA PRO A 66 0.01 -8.72 -28.29
C PRO A 66 1.26 -9.57 -28.03
N HIS A 67 2.37 -8.97 -27.60
CA HIS A 67 3.60 -9.69 -27.26
C HIS A 67 3.36 -10.60 -26.05
N LEU A 68 2.80 -10.06 -24.97
CA LEU A 68 2.46 -10.82 -23.77
C LEU A 68 1.54 -12.01 -24.10
N ARG A 69 0.47 -11.78 -24.87
CA ARG A 69 -0.45 -12.84 -25.33
C ARG A 69 0.25 -13.91 -26.18
N LYS A 70 1.24 -13.53 -26.99
CA LYS A 70 2.04 -14.45 -27.79
C LYS A 70 2.97 -15.27 -26.91
N PHE A 71 3.64 -14.66 -25.93
CA PHE A 71 4.52 -15.36 -25.00
C PHE A 71 3.78 -16.41 -24.16
N LEU A 72 2.57 -16.09 -23.66
CA LEU A 72 1.73 -17.07 -22.95
C LEU A 72 1.42 -18.30 -23.81
N LYS A 73 1.15 -18.10 -25.10
CA LYS A 73 0.92 -19.21 -26.06
C LYS A 73 2.18 -20.02 -26.33
N VAL A 74 3.34 -19.37 -26.48
CA VAL A 74 4.63 -20.03 -26.75
C VAL A 74 5.09 -20.83 -25.55
N ALA A 75 4.92 -20.29 -24.34
CA ALA A 75 5.21 -20.95 -23.07
C ALA A 75 4.24 -22.12 -22.75
N LYS A 76 3.22 -22.34 -23.60
CA LYS A 76 2.18 -23.38 -23.42
C LYS A 76 1.42 -23.26 -22.09
N VAL A 77 1.30 -22.04 -21.58
CA VAL A 77 0.54 -21.79 -20.35
C VAL A 77 -0.96 -21.96 -20.66
N PRO A 78 -1.68 -22.81 -19.91
CA PRO A 78 -3.13 -22.95 -20.07
C PRO A 78 -3.84 -21.63 -19.79
N LYS A 79 -4.83 -21.27 -20.61
CA LYS A 79 -5.60 -20.03 -20.41
C LYS A 79 -6.23 -19.97 -19.03
N GLU A 80 -6.83 -21.07 -18.60
CA GLU A 80 -7.49 -21.25 -17.30
C GLU A 80 -6.53 -20.98 -16.14
N GLU A 81 -5.26 -21.37 -16.30
CA GLU A 81 -4.22 -21.11 -15.30
C GLU A 81 -3.86 -19.62 -15.28
N SER A 82 -3.58 -19.06 -16.45
CA SER A 82 -3.17 -17.65 -16.57
C SER A 82 -4.25 -16.67 -16.12
N LEU A 83 -5.54 -17.02 -16.22
CA LEU A 83 -6.66 -16.21 -15.73
C LEU A 83 -6.71 -16.08 -14.21
N GLY A 84 -6.21 -17.09 -13.50
CA GLY A 84 -6.16 -17.11 -12.03
C GLY A 84 -4.90 -16.46 -11.45
N TRP A 85 -4.01 -15.94 -12.29
CA TRP A 85 -2.72 -15.40 -11.83
C TRP A 85 -2.88 -14.07 -11.08
N THR A 86 -2.01 -13.85 -10.10
CA THR A 86 -1.86 -12.55 -9.48
C THR A 86 -0.86 -11.70 -10.26
N SER A 87 -0.86 -10.38 -10.04
CA SER A 87 0.16 -9.47 -10.59
C SER A 87 1.59 -9.94 -10.28
N LEU A 88 1.78 -10.54 -9.10
CA LEU A 88 3.06 -11.12 -8.69
C LEU A 88 3.45 -12.34 -9.54
N ARG A 89 2.51 -13.27 -9.79
CA ARG A 89 2.77 -14.42 -10.68
C ARG A 89 3.09 -13.99 -12.10
N PHE A 90 2.42 -12.95 -12.60
CA PHE A 90 2.76 -12.37 -13.90
C PHE A 90 4.18 -11.81 -13.94
N LEU A 91 4.61 -11.12 -12.88
CA LEU A 91 5.98 -10.61 -12.80
C LEU A 91 7.00 -11.73 -12.70
N GLU A 92 6.73 -12.79 -11.94
CA GLU A 92 7.58 -13.99 -11.88
C GLU A 92 7.72 -14.63 -13.26
N PHE A 93 6.62 -14.77 -14.01
CA PHE A 93 6.65 -15.26 -15.39
C PHE A 93 7.50 -14.36 -16.30
N VAL A 94 7.40 -13.03 -16.15
CA VAL A 94 8.20 -12.09 -16.93
C VAL A 94 9.71 -12.28 -16.69
N VAL A 95 10.08 -12.57 -15.44
CA VAL A 95 11.48 -12.82 -15.04
C VAL A 95 11.94 -14.21 -15.49
N GLU A 96 11.13 -15.25 -15.32
CA GLU A 96 11.46 -16.64 -15.66
C GLU A 96 11.74 -16.82 -17.16
N TYR A 97 10.99 -16.12 -18.00
CA TYR A 97 11.12 -16.18 -19.46
C TYR A 97 12.00 -15.07 -20.05
N GLU A 98 12.64 -14.24 -19.21
CA GLU A 98 13.49 -13.11 -19.63
C GLU A 98 12.79 -12.16 -20.64
N ILE A 99 11.47 -11.97 -20.49
CA ILE A 99 10.67 -11.15 -21.42
C ILE A 99 10.59 -9.67 -21.01
N PHE A 100 11.28 -9.26 -19.95
CA PHE A 100 11.26 -7.89 -19.42
C PHE A 100 11.59 -6.81 -20.47
N ASP A 101 12.52 -7.09 -21.39
CA ASP A 101 12.87 -6.18 -22.49
C ASP A 101 11.77 -6.07 -23.56
N SER A 102 10.93 -7.10 -23.68
CA SER A 102 9.83 -7.14 -24.64
C SER A 102 8.54 -6.52 -24.12
N VAL A 103 8.41 -6.40 -22.78
CA VAL A 103 7.25 -5.81 -22.09
C VAL A 103 7.65 -4.85 -20.96
N PRO A 104 8.46 -3.81 -21.23
CA PRO A 104 8.99 -2.92 -20.19
C PRO A 104 7.91 -2.11 -19.47
N ASN A 105 6.86 -1.65 -20.17
CA ASN A 105 5.78 -0.89 -19.54
C ASN A 105 4.94 -1.76 -18.59
N PHE A 106 4.64 -3.00 -18.98
CA PHE A 106 3.97 -3.95 -18.07
C PHE A 106 4.82 -4.30 -16.87
N THR A 107 6.13 -4.52 -17.07
CA THR A 107 7.06 -4.81 -15.97
C THR A 107 7.03 -3.67 -14.95
N LEU A 108 7.12 -2.42 -15.42
CA LEU A 108 7.02 -1.25 -14.56
C LEU A 108 5.66 -1.14 -13.88
N ALA A 109 4.56 -1.34 -14.62
CA ALA A 109 3.22 -1.27 -14.06
C ALA A 109 2.98 -2.34 -12.97
N PHE A 110 3.47 -3.57 -13.17
CA PHE A 110 3.43 -4.63 -12.17
C PHE A 110 4.24 -4.29 -10.90
N LEU A 111 5.40 -3.66 -11.05
CA LEU A 111 6.18 -3.19 -9.90
C LEU A 111 5.45 -2.09 -9.13
N ILE A 112 4.82 -1.14 -9.82
CA ILE A 112 4.07 -0.06 -9.18
C ILE A 112 2.90 -0.62 -8.35
N ILE A 113 2.08 -1.51 -8.91
CA ILE A 113 0.94 -2.08 -8.16
C ILE A 113 1.41 -2.91 -6.95
N LEU A 114 2.52 -3.64 -7.07
CA LEU A 114 3.10 -4.37 -5.94
C LEU A 114 3.59 -3.43 -4.85
N CYS A 115 4.30 -2.35 -5.20
CA CYS A 115 4.74 -1.34 -4.24
C CYS A 115 3.55 -0.65 -3.54
N VAL A 116 2.49 -0.30 -4.28
CA VAL A 116 1.29 0.34 -3.75
C VAL A 116 0.55 -0.60 -2.78
N SER A 117 0.37 -1.87 -3.16
CA SER A 117 -0.30 -2.87 -2.31
C SER A 117 0.45 -3.13 -1.00
N VAL A 118 1.78 -3.32 -1.04
CA VAL A 118 2.61 -3.52 0.16
C VAL A 118 2.54 -2.29 1.07
N THR A 119 2.76 -1.10 0.51
CA THR A 119 2.75 0.15 1.28
C THR A 119 1.39 0.44 1.91
N SER A 120 0.30 0.18 1.18
CA SER A 120 -1.07 0.36 1.66
C SER A 120 -1.38 -0.59 2.82
N CYS A 121 -1.06 -1.88 2.65
CA CYS A 121 -1.21 -2.89 3.70
C CYS A 121 -0.44 -2.49 4.97
N GLU A 122 0.84 -2.15 4.86
CA GLU A 122 1.67 -1.76 6.01
C GLU A 122 1.13 -0.52 6.72
N ARG A 123 0.71 0.51 5.97
CA ARG A 123 0.10 1.73 6.52
C ARG A 123 -1.19 1.42 7.27
N SER A 124 -2.05 0.57 6.71
CA SER A 124 -3.32 0.17 7.33
C SER A 124 -3.11 -0.69 8.59
N PHE A 125 -2.15 -1.61 8.59
CA PHE A 125 -1.77 -2.36 9.80
C PHE A 125 -1.17 -1.46 10.89
N SER A 126 -0.38 -0.46 10.51
CA SER A 126 0.16 0.53 11.44
C SER A 126 -0.96 1.35 12.10
N LYS A 127 -1.94 1.83 11.32
CA LYS A 127 -3.14 2.50 11.84
C LYS A 127 -3.92 1.59 12.79
N LEU A 128 -4.16 0.33 12.42
CA LEU A 128 -4.89 -0.64 13.25
C LEU A 128 -4.17 -0.90 14.58
N LYS A 129 -2.84 -1.00 14.55
CA LYS A 129 -2.00 -1.14 15.75
C LYS A 129 -2.16 0.07 16.68
N LEU A 130 -2.15 1.30 16.14
CA LEU A 130 -2.38 2.53 16.91
C LEU A 130 -3.78 2.57 17.52
N ILE A 131 -4.82 2.22 16.76
CA ILE A 131 -6.22 2.22 17.24
C ILE A 131 -6.44 1.15 18.32
N LYS A 132 -5.89 -0.05 18.13
CA LYS A 132 -5.96 -1.14 19.12
C LYS A 132 -5.22 -0.77 20.41
N ASN A 133 -4.07 -0.11 20.31
CA ASN A 133 -3.34 0.40 21.47
C ASN A 133 -4.13 1.52 22.17
N TYR A 134 -4.76 2.42 21.43
CA TYR A 134 -5.62 3.48 21.97
C TYR A 134 -6.79 2.90 22.77
N LEU A 135 -7.54 1.94 22.20
CA LEU A 135 -8.73 1.33 22.82
C LEU A 135 -8.40 0.46 24.04
N LYS A 136 -7.22 -0.17 24.07
CA LYS A 136 -6.77 -0.95 25.24
C LYS A 136 -6.23 -0.09 26.38
N SER A 137 -5.88 1.16 26.11
CA SER A 137 -5.36 2.07 27.13
C SER A 137 -6.50 2.88 27.77
N THR A 138 -6.60 2.88 29.10
CA THR A 138 -7.32 3.91 29.87
C THR A 138 -6.56 5.24 29.92
N MET A 139 -5.54 5.40 29.07
CA MET A 139 -4.58 6.49 29.11
C MET A 139 -5.16 7.74 28.45
N ASN A 140 -4.97 8.89 29.09
CA ASN A 140 -5.41 10.18 28.58
C ASN A 140 -4.73 10.49 27.22
N ARG A 141 -5.48 11.05 26.27
CA ARG A 141 -5.00 11.44 24.93
C ARG A 141 -3.71 12.26 24.96
N SER A 142 -3.51 13.13 25.96
CA SER A 142 -2.28 13.92 26.09
C SER A 142 -1.04 13.06 26.36
N ARG A 143 -1.18 12.04 27.21
CA ARG A 143 -0.11 11.08 27.52
C ARG A 143 0.21 10.21 26.33
N LEU A 144 -0.80 9.78 25.57
CA LEU A 144 -0.58 8.99 24.36
C LEU A 144 0.16 9.79 23.29
N SER A 145 -0.23 11.06 23.07
CA SER A 145 0.47 11.94 22.12
C SER A 145 1.94 12.10 22.49
N SER A 146 2.24 12.32 23.78
CA SER A 146 3.60 12.44 24.29
C SER A 146 4.42 11.15 24.09
N LEU A 147 3.81 9.98 24.29
CA LEU A 147 4.44 8.68 24.04
C LEU A 147 4.67 8.41 22.56
N ALA A 148 3.76 8.83 21.68
CA ALA A 148 3.94 8.72 20.24
C ALA A 148 5.14 9.55 19.76
N ILE A 149 5.29 10.78 20.27
CA ILE A 149 6.45 11.64 19.99
C ILE A 149 7.75 10.95 20.43
N LEU A 150 7.79 10.40 21.65
CA LEU A 150 8.96 9.66 22.16
C LEU A 150 9.29 8.42 21.30
N SER A 151 8.28 7.72 20.78
CA SER A 151 8.48 6.56 19.91
C SER A 151 8.96 6.93 18.50
N ILE A 152 8.59 8.10 17.99
CA ILE A 152 9.07 8.63 16.70
C ILE A 152 10.52 9.09 16.85
N GLU A 153 10.80 9.84 17.91
CA GLU A 153 12.14 10.35 18.24
C GLU A 153 12.93 9.37 19.13
N ASN A 154 12.78 8.06 18.90
CA ASN A 154 13.33 7.04 19.79
C ASN A 154 14.87 7.13 19.91
N SER A 155 15.55 7.49 18.82
CA SER A 155 17.01 7.70 18.82
C SER A 155 17.46 8.85 19.73
N VAL A 156 16.64 9.89 19.86
CA VAL A 156 16.90 11.00 20.79
C VAL A 156 16.50 10.59 22.21
N ALA A 157 15.40 9.87 22.35
CA ALA A 157 14.89 9.39 23.64
C ALA A 157 15.86 8.43 24.34
N GLU A 158 16.58 7.57 23.59
CA GLU A 158 17.60 6.67 24.12
C GLU A 158 18.79 7.42 24.75
N ASN A 159 19.04 8.67 24.34
CA ASN A 159 20.11 9.51 24.85
C ASN A 159 19.66 10.42 26.01
N ILE A 160 18.42 10.30 26.47
CA ILE A 160 17.92 11.06 27.62
C ILE A 160 18.40 10.40 28.90
N ASP A 161 19.06 11.18 29.76
CA ASP A 161 19.39 10.76 31.12
C ASP A 161 18.12 10.73 31.98
N PHE A 162 17.70 9.52 32.36
CA PHE A 162 16.51 9.31 33.17
C PHE A 162 16.67 9.88 34.60
N ASP A 163 17.88 9.89 35.15
CA ASP A 163 18.13 10.39 36.51
C ASP A 163 17.98 11.92 36.56
N ASP A 164 18.47 12.63 35.54
CA ASP A 164 18.25 14.07 35.36
C ASP A 164 16.76 14.39 35.10
N ALA A 165 16.08 13.61 34.27
CA ALA A 165 14.66 13.79 33.98
C ALA A 165 13.78 13.58 35.24
N ILE A 166 14.08 12.58 36.06
CA ILE A 166 13.38 12.32 37.33
C ILE A 166 13.63 13.47 38.31
N SER A 167 14.87 13.95 38.41
CA SER A 167 15.24 15.07 39.28
C SER A 167 14.49 16.35 38.90
N LYS A 168 14.46 16.70 37.62
CA LYS A 168 13.68 17.84 37.10
C LYS A 168 12.19 17.70 37.35
N PHE A 169 11.64 16.51 37.18
CA PHE A 169 10.22 16.25 37.47
C PHE A 169 9.89 16.43 38.96
N ALA A 170 10.78 15.94 39.84
CA ALA A 170 10.64 16.09 41.29
C ALA A 170 10.67 17.57 41.71
N GLU A 171 11.62 18.36 41.19
CA GLU A 171 11.71 19.81 41.45
C GLU A 171 10.43 20.57 41.06
N GLN A 172 9.83 20.22 39.91
CA GLN A 172 8.59 20.83 39.46
C GLN A 172 7.38 20.47 40.35
N LYS A 173 7.37 19.28 40.96
CA LYS A 173 6.32 18.80 41.88
C LYS A 173 6.45 19.37 43.29
N VAL A 174 7.68 19.62 43.77
CA VAL A 174 7.95 20.14 45.13
C VAL A 174 7.35 21.54 45.34
N ARG A 175 7.20 22.35 44.28
CA ARG A 175 6.56 23.69 44.36
C ARG A 175 5.04 23.69 44.61
N LYS A 176 4.39 22.53 44.76
CA LYS A 176 2.94 22.43 45.07
C LYS A 176 2.60 22.20 46.55
N LYS A 177 3.57 22.22 47.48
CA LYS A 177 3.27 22.28 48.92
C LYS A 177 3.14 23.75 49.37
N ARG A 178 1.92 24.29 49.31
CA ARG A 178 1.51 25.40 50.18
C ARG A 178 0.95 24.77 51.46
N PHE A 179 1.61 25.03 52.59
CA PHE A 179 0.95 24.98 53.91
C PHE A 179 -0.01 26.16 54.03
#